data_AF-W1Y2J2-F1
#
_entry.id   AF-W1Y2J2-F1
#
_cell.length_a   1.000
_cell.length_b   1.000
_cell.length_c   1.000
_cell.angle_alpha   90.00
_cell.angle_beta   90.00
_cell.angle_gamma   90.00
#
_symmetry.space_group_name_H-M   'P 1'
#
loop_
_entity.id
_entity.type
_entity.pdbx_description
1 polymer ?
#
loop_
_entity_poly.entity_id
_entity_poly.type
_entity_poly.pdbx_seq_one_letter_code
_entity_poly.pdbx_strand_id
1 'polypeptide(L)' 'MHIIEVCENIKVVYRRFLDSGMTPDETAERMDVPVEFVRICI' A
#
# COMPACT_ATOMS: atom_id res chain seq x y z
N MET A 1 -29.03 -6.58 10.01
CA MET A 1 -28.17 -5.52 9.46
C MET A 1 -26.92 -6.20 8.93
N HIS A 2 -26.72 -6.18 7.61
CA HIS A 2 -25.52 -6.74 6.99
C HIS A 2 -24.65 -5.57 6.56
N ILE A 3 -23.43 -5.53 7.07
CA ILE A 3 -22.44 -4.52 6.71
C ILE A 3 -21.53 -5.15 5.66
N ILE A 4 -21.31 -4.43 4.56
CA ILE A 4 -20.34 -4.80 3.53
C ILE A 4 -19.27 -3.72 3.54
N GLU A 5 -18.02 -4.15 3.69
CA GLU A 5 -16.86 -3.29 3.56
C GLU A 5 -16.31 -3.40 2.13
N VAL A 6 -16.05 -2.25 1.50
CA VAL A 6 -15.46 -2.17 0.17
C VAL A 6 -14.19 -1.34 0.28
N CYS A 7 -13.04 -2.00 0.17
CA CYS A 7 -11.72 -1.39 0.22
C CYS A 7 -10.99 -1.57 -1.12
N GLU A 8 -10.12 -0.62 -1.46
CA GLU A 8 -9.24 -0.77 -2.63
C GLU A 8 -8.22 -1.90 -2.42
N ASN A 9 -7.72 -2.47 -3.52
CA ASN A 9 -6.65 -3.44 -3.43
C ASN A 9 -5.36 -2.76 -2.95
N ILE A 10 -4.83 -3.19 -1.81
CA ILE A 10 -3.63 -2.61 -1.18
C ILE A 10 -2.41 -2.55 -2.13
N LYS A 11 -2.31 -3.47 -3.10
CA LYS A 11 -1.24 -3.47 -4.11
C LYS A 11 -1.32 -2.25 -5.03
N VAL A 12 -2.54 -1.84 -5.39
CA VAL A 12 -2.78 -0.65 -6.21
C VAL A 12 -2.41 0.60 -5.45
N VAL A 13 -2.69 0.61 -4.14
CA VAL A 13 -2.30 1.71 -3.24
C VAL A 13 -0.78 1.86 -3.19
N TYR A 14 -0.03 0.77 -2.96
CA TYR A 14 1.44 0.82 -2.99
C TYR A 14 1.98 1.29 -4.33
N ARG A 15 1.44 0.77 -5.45
CA ARG A 15 1.83 1.17 -6.81
C ARG A 15 1.69 2.68 -7.01
N ARG A 16 0.57 3.26 -6.56
CA ARG A 16 0.30 4.69 -6.70
C ARG A 16 1.29 5.56 -5.93
N PHE A 17 1.73 5.11 -4.75
CA PHE A 17 2.77 5.79 -3.98
C PHE A 17 4.13 5.69 -4.66
N LEU A 18 4.51 4.49 -5.13
CA LEU A 18 5.76 4.30 -5.87
C LEU A 18 5.80 5.10 -7.18
N ASP A 19 4.70 5.11 -7.95
CA ASP A 19 4.56 5.91 -9.19
C ASP A 19 4.57 7.42 -8.93
N SER A 20 4.21 7.86 -7.71
CA SER A 20 4.36 9.26 -7.30
C SER A 20 5.80 9.67 -6.97
N GLY A 21 6.75 8.73 -7.05
CA GLY A 21 8.17 8.95 -6.80
C GLY A 21 8.62 8.61 -5.37
N MET A 22 7.75 8.03 -4.53
CA MET A 22 8.16 7.55 -3.20
C MET A 22 8.95 6.27 -3.31
N THR A 23 9.91 6.10 -2.40
CA THR A 23 10.62 4.83 -2.24
C THR A 23 9.75 3.80 -1.50
N PRO A 24 10.06 2.49 -1.60
CA PRO A 24 9.34 1.45 -0.86
C PRO A 24 9.39 1.65 0.65
N ASP A 25 10.52 2.14 1.17
CA ASP A 25 10.72 2.40 2.59
C ASP A 25 9.87 3.60 3.08
N GLU A 26 9.81 4.70 2.31
CA GLU A 26 8.92 5.83 2.62
C GLU A 26 7.43 5.44 2.52
N THR A 27 7.09 4.61 1.54
CA THR A 27 5.72 4.09 1.39
C THR A 27 5.33 3.21 2.57
N ALA A 28 6.26 2.39 3.05
CA ALA A 28 6.08 1.52 4.21
C ALA A 28 5.88 2.33 5.50
N GLU A 29 6.73 3.34 5.74
CA GLU A 29 6.59 4.26 6.88
C GLU A 29 5.26 5.03 6.82
N ARG A 30 4.87 5.54 5.65
CA ARG A 30 3.62 6.28 5.46
C ARG A 30 2.37 5.42 5.73
N MET A 31 2.43 4.14 5.39
CA MET A 31 1.34 3.18 5.54
C MET A 31 1.36 2.47 6.90
N ASP A 32 2.39 2.71 7.73
CA ASP A 32 2.66 2.01 8.99
C ASP A 32 2.68 0.48 8.82
N VAL A 33 3.28 0.01 7.72
CA VAL A 33 3.43 -1.43 7.40
C VAL A 33 4.90 -1.81 7.27
N PRO A 34 5.26 -3.08 7.50
CA PRO A 34 6.62 -3.54 7.23
C PRO A 34 6.97 -3.40 5.74
N VAL A 35 8.18 -2.93 5.43
CA VAL A 35 8.65 -2.70 4.06
C VAL A 35 8.60 -3.95 3.17
N GLU A 36 8.68 -5.14 3.77
CA GLU A 36 8.52 -6.41 3.06
C GLU A 36 7.17 -6.50 2.32
N PHE A 37 6.08 -5.98 2.89
CA PHE A 37 4.76 -5.98 2.24
C PHE A 37 4.72 -5.10 0.99
N VAL A 38 5.42 -3.97 1.03
CA VAL A 38 5.57 -3.08 -0.13
C VAL A 38 6.44 -3.77 -1.19
N ARG A 39 7.53 -4.43 -0.78
CA ARG A 39 8.46 -5.13 -1.68
C ARG A 39 7.85 -6.33 -2.40
N ILE A 40 6.94 -7.07 -1.77
CA ILE A 40 6.19 -8.17 -2.40
C ILE A 40 5.31 -7.68 -3.58
N CYS A 41 5.00 -6.38 -3.61
CA CYS A 41 4.12 -5.77 -4.60
C CYS A 41 4.85 -5.04 -5.74
N ILE A 42 6.19 -5.01 -5.70
CA ILE A 42 7.05 -4.42 -6.75
C ILE A 42 7.09 -5.36 -7.96
#